data_AF-A0A242CLJ1-F1
#
_entry.id   AF-A0A242CLJ1-F1
#
_cell.length_a   1.000
_cell.length_b   1.000
_cell.length_c   1.000
_cell.angle_alpha   90.00
_cell.angle_beta   90.00
_cell.angle_gamma   90.00
#
_symmetry.space_group_name_H-M   'P 1'
#
loop_
_entity.id
_entity.type
_entity.pdbx_description
1 polymer ?
#
loop_
_entity_poly.entity_id
_entity_poly.type
_entity_poly.pdbx_seq_one_letter_code
_entity_poly.pdbx_strand_id
1 'polypeptide(L)'
;MAQNLIKITTSFHNTWLIDLKQDSFSEKNDILFGDTLRLSISKNDSYFFSEAVPLTYNKEVLSKEPPTENDILFFNYMKLVQEKMFSKALATKYAIEEYVLSEDLKE
;
A
#
# COMPACT_ATOMS: atom_id res chain seq x y z
N MET A 1 17.70 2.95 9.29
CA MET A 1 16.41 3.20 9.96
C MET A 1 15.57 1.96 9.72
N ALA A 2 15.11 1.28 10.76
CA ALA A 2 14.25 0.12 10.61
C ALA A 2 12.87 0.61 10.15
N GLN A 3 12.54 0.39 8.88
CA GLN A 3 11.18 0.61 8.39
C GLN A 3 10.34 -0.54 8.92
N ASN A 4 9.27 -0.24 9.68
CA ASN A 4 8.29 -1.25 10.08
C ASN A 4 7.29 -1.44 8.94
N LEU A 5 7.81 -1.55 7.72
CA LEU A 5 7.04 -1.63 6.50
C LEU A 5 6.49 -3.04 6.37
N ILE A 6 5.17 -3.14 6.28
CA ILE A 6 4.47 -4.39 6.00
C ILE A 6 3.70 -4.27 4.69
N LYS A 7 3.56 -5.39 3.99
CA LYS A 7 2.62 -5.52 2.87
C LYS A 7 1.40 -6.28 3.36
N ILE A 8 0.22 -5.73 3.10
CA ILE A 8 -1.04 -6.39 3.45
C ILE A 8 -1.94 -6.53 2.24
N THR A 9 -2.77 -7.56 2.25
CA THR A 9 -3.93 -7.66 1.36
C THR A 9 -5.19 -7.68 2.20
N THR A 10 -6.14 -6.81 1.85
CA THR A 10 -7.42 -6.65 2.58
C THR A 10 -8.51 -7.57 2.02
N SER A 11 -9.61 -7.73 2.77
CA SER A 11 -10.82 -8.46 2.38
C SER A 11 -11.42 -8.00 1.04
N PHE A 12 -11.21 -6.74 0.67
CA PHE A 12 -11.60 -6.17 -0.63
C PHE A 12 -10.55 -6.38 -1.74
N HIS A 13 -9.60 -7.31 -1.55
CA HIS A 13 -8.52 -7.61 -2.50
C HIS A 13 -7.61 -6.42 -2.86
N ASN A 14 -7.58 -5.37 -2.03
CA ASN A 14 -6.62 -4.29 -2.17
C ASN A 14 -5.33 -4.62 -1.43
N THR A 15 -4.20 -4.47 -2.12
CA THR A 15 -2.85 -4.59 -1.58
C THR A 15 -2.31 -3.23 -1.19
N TRP A 16 -1.74 -3.15 0.01
CA TRP A 16 -1.21 -1.93 0.61
C TRP A 16 0.19 -2.15 1.18
N LEU A 17 1.00 -1.11 1.14
CA LEU A 17 2.22 -0.96 1.93
C LEU A 17 1.95 -0.01 3.09
N ILE A 18 2.39 -0.39 4.29
CA ILE A 18 2.15 0.37 5.52
C ILE A 18 3.41 0.42 6.35
N ASP A 19 3.93 1.63 6.62
CA ASP A 19 4.97 1.84 7.63
C ASP A 19 4.28 2.04 8.97
N LEU A 20 4.26 0.98 9.80
CA LEU A 20 3.49 0.95 11.03
C LEU A 20 3.97 1.99 12.03
N LYS A 21 3.02 2.80 12.49
CA LYS A 21 3.21 3.73 13.61
C LYS A 21 2.43 3.23 14.81
N GLN A 22 2.90 3.60 15.99
CA GLN A 22 2.21 3.29 17.23
C GLN A 22 1.38 4.49 17.65
N ASP A 23 0.10 4.25 17.94
CA ASP A 23 -0.75 5.17 18.66
C ASP A 23 -1.71 4.40 19.56
N SER A 24 -2.02 4.97 20.72
CA SER A 24 -2.79 4.29 21.75
C SER A 24 -4.26 4.05 21.37
N PHE A 25 -4.81 4.77 20.40
CA PHE A 25 -6.17 4.52 19.93
C PHE A 25 -6.18 3.30 19.02
N SER A 26 -5.29 3.22 18.04
CA SER A 26 -5.25 2.10 17.10
C SER A 26 -4.83 0.80 17.76
N GLU A 27 -3.90 0.82 18.72
CA GLU A 27 -3.52 -0.37 19.49
C GLU A 27 -4.72 -0.93 20.29
N LYS A 28 -5.52 -0.06 20.91
CA LYS A 28 -6.69 -0.48 21.68
C LYS A 28 -7.83 -1.02 20.82
N ASN A 29 -7.92 -0.56 19.58
CA ASN A 29 -9.00 -0.90 18.65
C ASN A 29 -8.58 -1.91 17.58
N ASP A 30 -7.35 -2.43 17.65
CA ASP A 30 -6.79 -3.38 16.69
C ASP A 30 -6.82 -2.86 15.24
N ILE A 31 -6.41 -1.59 15.07
CA ILE A 31 -6.36 -0.87 13.80
C ILE A 31 -4.91 -0.80 13.31
N LEU A 32 -4.70 -1.03 12.01
CA LEU A 32 -3.44 -0.74 11.34
C LEU A 32 -3.33 0.76 11.07
N PHE A 33 -2.36 1.38 11.72
CA PHE A 33 -2.09 2.81 11.65
C PHE A 33 -0.66 3.07 11.19
N GLY A 34 -0.49 4.04 10.29
CA GLY A 34 0.84 4.34 9.76
C GLY A 34 0.82 5.21 8.51
N ASP A 35 1.97 5.28 7.87
CA ASP A 35 2.07 5.85 6.52
C ASP A 35 1.66 4.77 5.52
N THR A 36 0.81 5.10 4.57
CA THR A 36 0.12 4.12 3.71
C THR A 36 0.31 4.43 2.23
N LEU A 37 0.38 3.37 1.44
CA LEU A 37 0.41 3.43 -0.01
C LEU A 37 -0.38 2.25 -0.59
N ARG A 38 -1.41 2.54 -1.38
CA ARG A 38 -2.17 1.51 -2.10
C ARG A 38 -1.43 1.09 -3.37
N LEU A 39 -1.15 -0.21 -3.52
CA LEU A 39 -0.57 -0.76 -4.75
C LEU A 39 -1.65 -1.13 -5.77
N SER A 40 -2.80 -1.61 -5.29
CA SER A 40 -3.94 -1.97 -6.14
C SER A 40 -4.64 -0.73 -6.68
N ILE A 41 -4.33 -0.38 -7.92
CA ILE A 41 -4.93 0.75 -8.63
C ILE A 41 -5.34 0.35 -10.06
N SER A 42 -6.29 1.07 -10.65
CA SER A 42 -6.59 0.96 -12.08
C SER A 42 -5.58 1.75 -12.92
N LYS A 43 -5.48 1.42 -14.22
CA LYS A 43 -4.56 2.11 -15.15
C LYS A 43 -4.83 3.61 -15.33
N ASN A 44 -6.03 4.06 -15.00
CA ASN A 44 -6.44 5.47 -15.10
C ASN A 44 -6.36 6.21 -13.74
N ASP A 45 -5.87 5.54 -12.70
CA ASP A 45 -5.80 6.07 -11.33
C ASP A 45 -4.36 6.53 -10.97
N SER A 46 -4.24 7.25 -9.86
CA SER A 46 -2.97 7.67 -9.27
C SER A 46 -2.62 6.81 -8.07
N TYR A 47 -1.31 6.62 -7.86
CA TYR A 47 -0.79 6.20 -6.58
C TYR A 47 -0.81 7.39 -5.61
N PHE A 48 -1.31 7.17 -4.40
CA PHE A 48 -1.36 8.17 -3.35
C PHE A 48 -0.66 7.66 -2.10
N PHE A 49 0.28 8.46 -1.61
CA PHE A 49 0.89 8.28 -0.30
C PHE A 49 0.10 9.09 0.73
N SER A 50 -0.20 8.50 1.88
CA SER A 50 -0.90 9.19 2.97
C SER A 50 -0.19 8.95 4.30
N GLU A 51 0.06 10.02 5.06
CA GLU A 51 0.78 9.96 6.33
C GLU A 51 -0.15 9.80 7.52
N ALA A 52 0.26 8.95 8.48
CA ALA A 52 -0.40 8.79 9.78
C ALA A 52 -1.92 8.55 9.68
N VAL A 53 -2.32 7.58 8.86
CA VAL A 53 -3.73 7.23 8.61
C VAL A 53 -4.11 5.93 9.32
N PRO A 54 -5.27 5.86 9.99
CA PRO A 54 -5.86 4.59 10.42
C PRO A 54 -6.45 3.89 9.19
N LEU A 55 -5.71 2.94 8.63
CA LEU A 55 -6.06 2.33 7.35
C LEU A 55 -7.26 1.39 7.47
N THR A 56 -7.16 0.39 8.35
CA THR A 56 -8.15 -0.68 8.46
C THR A 56 -7.98 -1.45 9.76
N TYR A 57 -8.99 -2.22 10.16
CA TYR A 57 -8.90 -3.15 11.28
C TYR A 57 -8.10 -4.40 10.89
N ASN A 58 -7.31 -4.95 11.82
CA ASN A 58 -6.53 -6.17 11.57
C ASN A 58 -7.40 -7.36 11.15
N LYS A 59 -8.66 -7.44 11.63
CA LYS A 59 -9.62 -8.48 11.21
C LYS A 59 -9.99 -8.44 9.72
N GLU A 60 -9.82 -7.30 9.06
CA GLU A 60 -10.11 -7.12 7.62
C GLU A 60 -8.89 -7.47 6.73
N VAL A 61 -7.80 -7.91 7.35
CA VAL A 61 -6.57 -8.30 6.64
C VAL A 61 -6.61 -9.79 6.32
N LEU A 62 -6.50 -10.12 5.03
CA LEU A 62 -6.44 -11.50 4.54
C LEU A 62 -5.01 -12.07 4.63
N SER A 63 -4.01 -11.28 4.23
CA SER A 63 -2.61 -11.69 4.28
C SER A 63 -1.71 -10.56 4.76
N LYS A 64 -0.62 -10.95 5.43
CA LYS A 64 0.49 -10.09 5.82
C LYS A 64 1.77 -10.72 5.32
N GLU A 65 2.52 -9.97 4.52
CA GLU A 65 3.73 -10.44 3.86
C GLU A 65 4.85 -9.43 4.05
N PRO A 66 6.11 -9.88 4.12
CA PRO A 66 7.23 -8.96 4.06
C PRO A 66 7.24 -8.25 2.69
N PRO A 67 7.45 -6.92 2.65
CA PRO A 67 7.61 -6.22 1.39
C PRO A 67 8.91 -6.66 0.70
N THR A 68 8.88 -6.66 -0.63
CA THR A 68 10.09 -6.86 -1.44
C THR A 68 10.97 -5.61 -1.41
N GLU A 69 12.21 -5.72 -1.88
CA GLU A 69 13.09 -4.55 -2.02
C GLU A 69 12.49 -3.48 -2.95
N ASN A 70 11.82 -3.91 -4.03
CA ASN A 70 11.16 -3.00 -4.94
C ASN A 70 9.94 -2.31 -4.31
N ASP A 71 9.17 -3.02 -3.49
CA ASP A 71 8.06 -2.44 -2.72
C ASP A 71 8.57 -1.31 -1.82
N ILE A 72 9.69 -1.55 -1.11
CA ILE A 72 10.34 -0.56 -0.24
C ILE A 72 10.83 0.65 -1.05
N LEU A 73 11.48 0.42 -2.19
CA LEU A 73 11.96 1.51 -3.06
C LEU A 73 10.80 2.35 -3.60
N PHE A 74 9.71 1.70 -4.00
CA PHE A 74 8.52 2.39 -4.48
C PHE A 74 7.85 3.20 -3.38
N PHE A 75 7.71 2.63 -2.18
CA PHE A 75 7.16 3.33 -1.02
C PHE A 75 7.96 4.58 -0.67
N ASN A 76 9.29 4.48 -0.62
CA ASN A 76 10.17 5.61 -0.36
C ASN A 76 10.11 6.67 -1.47
N TYR A 77 10.00 6.25 -2.73
CA TYR A 77 9.79 7.18 -3.84
C TYR A 77 8.47 7.93 -3.71
N MET A 78 7.37 7.21 -3.45
CA MET A 78 6.04 7.80 -3.27
C MET A 78 5.96 8.71 -2.05
N LYS A 79 6.71 8.42 -0.97
CA LYS A 79 6.84 9.32 0.18
C LYS A 79 7.41 10.70 -0.20
N LEU A 80 8.27 10.77 -1.22
CA LEU A 80 8.84 12.04 -1.68
C LEU A 80 7.91 12.79 -2.64
N VAL A 81 7.23 12.08 -3.54
CA VAL A 81 6.40 12.70 -4.59
C VAL A 81 4.93 12.85 -4.22
N GLN A 82 4.47 12.15 -3.18
CA GLN A 82 3.11 12.12 -2.59
C GLN A 82 2.03 11.56 -3.52
N GLU A 83 1.99 11.99 -4.78
CA GLU A 83 1.06 11.51 -5.78
C GLU A 83 1.79 11.25 -7.11
N LYS A 84 1.43 10.14 -7.77
CA LYS A 84 1.92 9.85 -9.11
C LYS A 84 0.90 9.06 -9.91
N MET A 85 0.49 9.59 -11.06
CA MET A 85 -0.36 8.87 -12.00
C MET A 85 0.29 7.54 -12.42
N PHE A 86 -0.53 6.51 -12.59
CA PHE A 86 -0.08 5.26 -13.16
C PHE A 86 0.66 5.50 -14.47
N SER A 87 1.79 4.81 -14.63
CA SER A 87 2.40 4.62 -15.93
C SER A 87 3.07 3.26 -15.98
N LYS A 88 2.99 2.60 -17.13
CA LYS A 88 3.61 1.28 -17.31
C LYS A 88 5.11 1.31 -17.00
N ALA A 89 5.81 2.37 -17.42
CA ALA A 89 7.23 2.54 -17.13
C ALA A 89 7.53 2.59 -15.62
N LEU A 90 6.70 3.28 -14.83
CA LEU A 90 6.82 3.33 -13.38
C LEU A 90 6.56 1.95 -12.76
N ALA A 91 5.50 1.28 -13.22
CA ALA A 91 5.11 -0.01 -12.69
C ALA A 91 6.18 -1.08 -12.97
N THR A 92 6.73 -1.12 -14.19
CA THR A 92 7.84 -2.02 -14.55
C THR A 92 9.11 -1.70 -13.77
N LYS A 93 9.44 -0.41 -13.59
CA LYS A 93 10.65 0.01 -12.85
C LYS A 93 10.69 -0.54 -11.43
N TYR A 94 9.54 -0.61 -10.76
CA TYR A 94 9.42 -1.10 -9.39
C TYR A 94 8.75 -2.48 -9.31
N ALA A 95 8.60 -3.21 -10.41
CA ALA A 95 7.97 -4.53 -10.45
C ALA A 95 6.59 -4.60 -9.74
N ILE A 96 5.78 -3.55 -9.82
CA ILE A 96 4.45 -3.46 -9.19
C ILE A 96 3.31 -3.72 -10.19
N GLU A 97 3.63 -4.20 -11.40
CA GLU A 97 2.65 -4.46 -12.47
C GLU A 97 1.61 -5.52 -12.06
N GLU A 98 1.99 -6.49 -11.22
CA GLU A 98 1.10 -7.54 -10.73
C GLU A 98 -0.05 -7.02 -9.87
N TYR A 99 0.08 -5.83 -9.29
CA TYR A 99 -0.95 -5.21 -8.43
C TYR A 99 -1.93 -4.36 -9.22
N VAL A 100 -1.63 -4.04 -10.48
CA VAL A 100 -2.47 -3.16 -11.29
C VAL A 100 -3.72 -3.91 -11.70
N LEU A 101 -4.88 -3.37 -11.32
CA LEU A 101 -6.17 -3.94 -11.67
C LEU A 101 -6.38 -3.79 -13.18
N SER A 102 -6.54 -4.92 -13.85
CA SER A 102 -6.99 -4.94 -15.25
C SER A 102 -8.45 -4.53 -15.27
N GLU A 103 -8.86 -3.64 -16.17
CA GLU A 103 -10.28 -3.26 -16.39
C GLU A 103 -11.17 -4.42 -16.89
N ASP A 104 -10.66 -5.65 -16.87
CA ASP A 104 -11.32 -6.89 -17.30
C ASP A 104 -12.03 -7.65 -16.17
N LEU A 105 -12.33 -6.99 -15.04
CA LEU A 105 -13.39 -7.44 -14.13
C LEU A 105 -14.68 -6.68 -14.44
N LYS A 106 -15.17 -6.84 -15.69
CA LYS A 106 -16.61 -6.77 -15.95
C LYS A 106 -17.14 -8.19 -15.73
N GLU A 107 -17.95 -8.33 -14.68
CA GLU A 107 -18.97 -9.36 -14.40
C GLU A 107 -18.78 -10.76 -15.00
#